data_AF-A0A7S0IDQ4-F1
#
_entry.id   AF-A0A7S0IDQ4-F1
#
_cell.length_a   1.000
_cell.length_b   1.000
_cell.length_c   1.000
_cell.angle_alpha   90.00
_cell.angle_beta   90.00
_cell.angle_gamma   90.00
#
_symmetry.space_group_name_H-M   'P 1'
#
loop_
_entity.id
_entity.type
_entity.pdbx_description
1 polymer ?
#
loop_
_entity_poly.entity_id
_entity_poly.type
_entity_poly.pdbx_seq_one_letter_code
_entity_poly.pdbx_strand_id
1 'polypeptide(L)'
;AAEPSSAEARDVLRFFLESFTDPQLTRGAPVARAPSMVTLTPMYKEEVTYSVDDLRTTIDGESVSTLRFIISMMPHEWSAMLQRTKIRLPQQDYDGLLDELSSNCAEDHKTLGEICRWASGRSQTLM
;
A
#
# COMPACT_ATOMS: atom_id res chain seq x y z
N ALA A 1 13.13 -20.59 41.81
CA ALA A 1 13.52 -20.96 40.44
C ALA A 1 12.35 -21.70 39.80
N ALA A 2 11.89 -21.27 38.62
CA ALA A 2 10.75 -21.87 37.92
C ALA A 2 11.26 -22.96 36.98
N GLU A 3 11.46 -24.17 37.50
CA GLU A 3 11.83 -25.33 36.68
C GLU A 3 10.55 -26.02 36.15
N PRO A 4 10.52 -26.48 34.88
CA PRO A 4 9.35 -27.15 34.33
C PRO A 4 9.08 -28.48 35.07
N SER A 5 7.81 -28.72 35.42
CA SER A 5 7.39 -29.94 36.10
C SER A 5 7.47 -31.19 35.20
N SER A 6 7.18 -31.04 33.91
CA SER A 6 7.23 -32.12 32.92
C SER A 6 8.68 -32.48 32.54
N ALA A 7 8.98 -33.77 32.43
CA ALA A 7 10.27 -34.25 31.93
C ALA A 7 10.49 -33.88 30.46
N GLU A 8 9.45 -34.00 29.63
CA GLU A 8 9.50 -33.61 28.22
C GLU A 8 9.78 -32.11 28.07
N ALA A 9 9.11 -31.27 28.86
CA ALA A 9 9.34 -29.82 28.82
C ALA A 9 10.78 -29.46 29.22
N ARG A 10 11.39 -30.22 30.14
CA ARG A 10 12.80 -30.06 30.52
C ARG A 10 13.73 -30.46 29.38
N ASP A 11 13.44 -31.53 28.67
CA ASP A 11 14.26 -31.98 27.55
C ASP A 11 14.15 -31.04 26.33
N VAL A 12 12.96 -30.51 26.04
CA VAL A 12 12.77 -29.48 24.99
C VAL A 12 13.53 -28.20 25.33
N LEU A 13 13.46 -27.73 26.59
CA LEU A 13 14.22 -26.57 27.04
C LEU A 13 15.73 -26.82 26.99
N ARG A 14 16.18 -28.01 27.39
CA ARG A 14 17.59 -28.40 27.30
C ARG A 14 18.07 -28.37 25.84
N PHE A 15 17.36 -29.03 24.94
CA PHE A 15 17.68 -29.05 23.51
C PHE A 15 17.76 -27.63 22.94
N PHE A 16 16.80 -26.76 23.27
CA PHE A 16 16.78 -25.38 22.82
C PHE A 16 18.00 -24.60 23.32
N LEU A 17 18.34 -24.72 24.60
CA LEU A 17 19.51 -24.05 25.18
C LEU A 17 20.82 -24.55 24.58
N GLU A 18 20.96 -25.86 24.39
CA GLU A 18 22.13 -26.50 23.78
C GLU A 18 22.30 -26.06 22.31
N SER A 19 21.20 -25.89 21.58
CA SER A 19 21.22 -25.44 20.18
C SER A 19 21.86 -24.07 19.99
N PHE A 20 21.75 -23.13 20.93
CA PHE A 20 22.41 -21.82 20.78
C PHE A 20 23.93 -21.88 20.83
N THR A 21 24.47 -22.95 21.41
CA THR A 21 25.91 -23.15 21.58
C THR A 21 26.49 -24.12 20.58
N ASP A 22 25.67 -24.67 19.67
CA ASP A 22 26.12 -25.62 18.66
C ASP A 22 27.10 -24.95 17.68
N PRO A 23 28.39 -25.36 17.66
CA PRO A 23 29.38 -24.79 16.74
C PRO A 23 29.13 -25.14 15.27
N GLN A 24 28.26 -26.11 14.98
CA GLN A 24 27.84 -26.44 13.61
C GLN A 24 26.77 -25.48 13.07
N LEU A 25 26.06 -24.76 13.95
CA LEU A 25 25.11 -23.75 13.53
C LEU A 25 25.85 -22.45 13.17
N THR A 26 25.86 -22.11 11.88
CA THR A 26 26.34 -20.81 11.43
C THR A 26 25.49 -19.71 12.07
N ARG A 27 26.12 -18.73 12.71
CA ARG A 27 25.41 -17.54 13.22
C ARG A 27 24.56 -16.94 12.10
N GLY A 28 23.30 -16.64 12.42
CA GLY A 28 22.39 -15.97 11.50
C GLY A 28 23.01 -14.70 10.93
N ALA A 29 22.67 -14.38 9.68
CA ALA A 29 23.15 -13.14 9.07
C ALA A 29 22.79 -11.94 9.97
N PRO A 30 23.67 -10.95 10.13
CA PRO A 30 23.34 -9.71 10.83
C PRO A 30 22.03 -9.12 10.28
N VAL A 31 21.23 -8.44 11.11
CA VAL A 31 19.94 -7.85 10.68
C VAL A 31 20.10 -6.97 9.43
N ALA A 32 21.22 -6.24 9.31
CA ALA A 32 21.55 -5.43 8.12
C ALA A 32 21.76 -6.25 6.83
N ARG A 33 21.96 -7.56 6.93
CA ARG A 33 22.16 -8.51 5.83
C ARG A 33 21.03 -9.54 5.73
N ALA A 34 20.01 -9.45 6.58
CA ALA A 34 18.83 -10.27 6.44
C ALA A 34 18.07 -9.82 5.19
N PRO A 35 17.76 -10.72 4.23
CA PRO A 35 16.94 -10.36 3.09
C PRO A 35 15.56 -9.92 3.60
N SER A 36 15.04 -8.83 3.03
CA SER A 36 13.67 -8.38 3.31
C SER A 36 12.69 -9.51 3.00
N MET A 37 11.95 -9.99 3.99
CA MET A 37 10.95 -11.05 3.85
C MET A 37 9.68 -10.60 3.10
N VAL A 38 9.66 -9.39 2.55
CA VAL A 38 8.55 -8.88 1.75
C VAL A 38 8.76 -9.27 0.28
N THR A 39 8.59 -10.54 -0.04
CA THR A 39 8.61 -11.08 -1.42
C THR A 39 7.29 -10.85 -2.17
N LEU A 40 6.50 -9.84 -1.79
CA LEU A 40 5.28 -9.44 -2.51
C LEU A 40 5.35 -8.03 -3.09
N THR A 41 6.53 -7.40 -3.13
CA THR A 41 6.68 -6.18 -3.92
C THR A 41 7.09 -6.61 -5.33
N PRO A 42 6.17 -6.68 -6.31
CA PRO A 42 6.61 -6.74 -7.69
C PRO A 42 7.54 -5.54 -7.91
N MET A 43 8.77 -5.81 -8.31
CA MET A 43 9.70 -4.78 -8.77
C MET A 43 9.21 -4.27 -10.14
N TYR A 44 8.06 -3.60 -10.17
CA TYR A 44 7.79 -2.66 -11.26
C TYR A 44 8.73 -1.49 -11.03
N LYS A 45 9.77 -1.43 -11.85
CA LYS A 45 10.84 -0.44 -11.80
C LYS A 45 10.35 0.99 -12.12
N GLU A 46 9.07 1.14 -12.43
CA GLU A 46 8.45 2.41 -12.80
C GLU A 46 7.41 2.76 -11.75
N GLU A 47 7.73 3.75 -10.93
CA GLU A 47 6.75 4.41 -10.07
C GLU A 47 5.79 5.18 -11.00
N VAL A 48 4.69 4.53 -11.39
CA VAL A 48 3.66 5.16 -12.20
C VAL A 48 2.95 6.19 -11.33
N THR A 49 3.37 7.44 -11.47
CA THR A 49 2.75 8.57 -10.81
C THR A 49 1.79 9.21 -11.81
N TYR A 50 0.48 9.13 -11.56
CA TYR A 50 -0.50 9.76 -12.42
C TYR A 50 -0.49 11.27 -12.28
N SER A 51 -0.47 11.96 -13.42
CA SER A 51 -0.88 13.35 -13.53
C SER A 51 -2.40 13.47 -13.62
N VAL A 52 -2.90 14.71 -13.53
CA VAL A 52 -4.34 15.00 -13.72
C VAL A 52 -4.81 14.59 -15.11
N ASP A 53 -3.96 14.80 -16.12
CA ASP A 53 -4.27 14.41 -17.50
C ASP A 53 -4.37 12.89 -17.64
N ASP A 54 -3.50 12.14 -16.96
CA ASP A 54 -3.56 10.68 -16.97
C ASP A 54 -4.85 10.17 -16.32
N LEU A 55 -5.34 10.82 -15.26
CA LEU A 55 -6.61 10.46 -14.63
C LEU A 55 -7.83 10.63 -15.54
N ARG A 56 -7.73 11.54 -16.52
CA ARG A 56 -8.77 11.81 -17.53
C ARG A 56 -8.70 10.89 -18.73
N THR A 57 -7.55 10.23 -18.95
CA THR A 57 -7.42 9.29 -20.07
C THR A 57 -8.47 8.20 -19.97
N THR A 58 -9.14 7.93 -21.07
CA THR A 58 -10.03 6.78 -21.20
C THR A 58 -9.19 5.53 -21.39
N ILE A 59 -9.53 4.47 -20.67
CA ILE A 59 -8.85 3.18 -20.83
C ILE A 59 -9.30 2.55 -22.16
N ASP A 60 -8.36 2.09 -22.97
CA ASP A 60 -8.65 1.51 -24.29
C ASP A 60 -9.67 0.37 -24.19
N GLY A 61 -10.80 0.51 -24.88
CA GLY A 61 -11.89 -0.47 -24.92
C GLY A 61 -13.07 -0.19 -23.97
N GLU A 62 -12.94 0.75 -23.03
CA GLU A 62 -14.02 1.17 -22.13
C GLU A 62 -14.23 2.69 -22.19
N SER A 63 -15.48 3.17 -22.18
CA SER A 63 -15.79 4.60 -22.16
C SER A 63 -15.63 5.21 -20.76
N VAL A 64 -14.65 4.75 -20.00
CA VAL A 64 -14.46 5.04 -18.57
C VAL A 64 -13.07 5.65 -18.38
N SER A 65 -13.00 6.78 -17.67
CA SER A 65 -11.73 7.41 -17.32
C SER A 65 -10.95 6.58 -16.31
N THR A 66 -9.62 6.69 -16.34
CA THR A 66 -8.71 6.00 -15.41
C THR A 66 -9.12 6.20 -13.95
N LEU A 67 -9.46 7.43 -13.56
CA LEU A 67 -9.94 7.71 -12.20
C LEU A 67 -11.23 6.94 -11.87
N ARG A 68 -12.20 6.93 -12.78
CA ARG A 68 -13.49 6.25 -12.58
C ARG A 68 -13.32 4.73 -12.50
N PHE A 69 -12.39 4.17 -13.27
CA PHE A 69 -12.05 2.75 -13.20
C PHE A 69 -11.49 2.39 -11.82
N ILE A 70 -10.48 3.14 -11.32
CA ILE A 70 -9.86 2.88 -10.01
C ILE A 70 -10.89 3.00 -8.88
N ILE A 71 -11.76 4.02 -8.93
CA ILE A 71 -12.84 4.21 -7.96
C ILE A 71 -13.81 3.03 -7.97
N SER A 72 -14.13 2.51 -9.16
CA SER A 72 -15.04 1.37 -9.31
C SER A 72 -14.44 0.08 -8.74
N MET A 73 -13.11 -0.09 -8.81
CA MET A 73 -12.41 -1.23 -8.22
C MET A 73 -12.26 -1.12 -6.69
N MET A 74 -12.17 0.10 -6.15
CA MET A 74 -11.92 0.34 -4.72
C MET A 74 -12.89 1.36 -4.08
N PRO A 75 -14.21 1.08 -4.08
CA PRO A 75 -15.22 2.07 -3.66
C PRO A 75 -15.11 2.43 -2.17
N HIS A 76 -14.73 1.47 -1.31
CA HIS A 76 -14.57 1.71 0.12
C HIS A 76 -13.39 2.64 0.42
N GLU A 77 -12.27 2.45 -0.28
CA GLU A 77 -11.10 3.29 -0.07
C GLU A 77 -11.30 4.71 -0.62
N TRP A 78 -12.00 4.82 -1.75
CA TRP A 78 -12.44 6.11 -2.26
C TRP A 78 -13.31 6.85 -1.25
N SER A 79 -14.28 6.15 -0.63
CA SER A 79 -15.13 6.74 0.41
C SER A 79 -14.33 7.26 1.61
N ALA A 80 -13.31 6.51 2.04
CA ALA A 80 -12.41 6.93 3.11
C ALA A 80 -11.56 8.14 2.70
N MET A 81 -11.12 8.20 1.45
CA MET A 81 -10.40 9.37 0.94
C MET A 81 -11.28 10.62 0.96
N LEU A 82 -12.52 10.55 0.48
CA LEU A 82 -13.46 11.67 0.49
C LEU A 82 -13.73 12.18 1.91
N GLN A 83 -13.87 11.27 2.87
CA GLN A 83 -14.03 11.64 4.28
C GLN A 83 -12.81 12.40 4.81
N ARG A 84 -11.60 11.98 4.43
CA ARG A 84 -10.34 12.59 4.86
C ARG A 84 -10.13 13.97 4.24
N THR A 85 -10.41 14.13 2.94
CA THR A 85 -10.25 15.39 2.21
C THR A 85 -11.44 16.34 2.36
N LYS A 86 -12.54 15.87 2.95
CA LYS A 86 -13.80 16.63 3.14
C LYS A 86 -14.45 17.10 1.83
N ILE A 87 -14.11 16.47 0.72
CA ILE A 87 -14.73 16.74 -0.58
C ILE A 87 -16.16 16.20 -0.55
N ARG A 88 -17.12 17.01 -1.01
CA ARG A 88 -18.48 16.56 -1.27
C ARG A 88 -18.65 16.45 -2.77
N LEU A 89 -18.88 15.25 -3.28
CA LEU A 89 -19.25 15.02 -4.67
C LEU A 89 -20.76 15.13 -4.80
N PRO A 90 -21.29 16.18 -5.46
CA PRO A 90 -22.73 16.34 -5.62
C PRO A 90 -23.30 15.36 -6.64
N GLN A 91 -22.51 14.94 -7.64
CA GLN A 91 -22.86 13.98 -8.69
C GLN A 91 -21.57 13.24 -9.07
N GLN A 92 -21.61 12.01 -9.56
CA GLN A 92 -20.42 11.21 -9.95
C GLN A 92 -19.66 11.76 -11.18
N ASP A 93 -19.65 13.08 -11.32
CA ASP A 93 -18.91 13.85 -12.30
C ASP A 93 -17.49 14.08 -11.79
N TYR A 94 -16.61 13.15 -12.14
CA TYR A 94 -15.20 13.18 -11.74
C TYR A 94 -14.39 14.19 -12.56
N ASP A 95 -14.79 14.46 -13.81
CA ASP A 95 -14.07 15.39 -14.68
C ASP A 95 -14.34 16.84 -14.23
N GLY A 96 -15.60 17.17 -13.92
CA GLY A 96 -15.97 18.44 -13.31
C GLY A 96 -15.30 18.67 -11.95
N LEU A 97 -15.12 17.62 -11.14
CA LEU A 97 -14.35 17.70 -9.89
C LEU A 97 -12.89 18.08 -10.16
N LEU A 98 -12.24 17.46 -11.15
CA LEU A 98 -10.85 17.76 -11.48
C LEU A 98 -10.69 19.20 -12.02
N ASP A 99 -11.67 19.71 -12.76
CA ASP A 99 -11.70 21.11 -13.21
C ASP A 99 -11.88 22.10 -12.05
N GLU A 100 -12.77 21.80 -11.09
CA GLU A 100 -12.95 22.64 -9.89
C GLU A 100 -11.68 22.68 -9.03
N LEU A 101 -11.01 21.53 -8.88
CA LEU A 101 -9.81 21.43 -8.05
C LEU A 101 -8.56 22.02 -8.70
N SER A 102 -8.51 22.08 -10.04
CA SER A 102 -7.39 22.66 -10.80
C SER A 102 -7.49 24.18 -10.95
N SER A 103 -8.69 24.76 -10.83
CA SER A 103 -8.92 26.20 -11.01
C SER A 103 -8.79 27.03 -9.72
N ASN A 104 -8.82 26.40 -8.55
CA ASN A 104 -8.99 27.10 -7.27
C ASN A 104 -7.74 27.08 -6.34
N CYS A 105 -7.96 27.46 -5.08
CA CYS A 105 -6.99 27.89 -4.07
C CYS A 105 -5.89 26.85 -3.78
N ALA A 106 -4.87 27.24 -3.00
CA ALA A 106 -3.75 26.35 -2.64
C ALA A 106 -4.20 25.04 -1.95
N GLU A 107 -5.32 25.07 -1.23
CA GLU A 107 -5.93 23.89 -0.61
C GLU A 107 -6.55 22.92 -1.63
N ASP A 108 -7.08 23.44 -2.74
CA ASP A 108 -7.68 22.63 -3.81
C ASP A 108 -6.59 21.92 -4.63
N HIS A 109 -5.48 22.61 -4.89
CA HIS A 109 -4.28 22.03 -5.49
C HIS A 109 -3.67 20.93 -4.62
N LYS A 110 -3.66 21.12 -3.29
CA LYS A 110 -3.21 20.09 -2.35
C LYS A 110 -4.12 18.87 -2.41
N THR A 111 -5.43 19.09 -2.43
CA THR A 111 -6.44 18.05 -2.54
C THR A 111 -6.32 17.28 -3.85
N LEU A 112 -6.11 17.98 -4.97
CA LEU A 112 -5.83 17.39 -6.28
C LEU A 112 -4.57 16.50 -6.26
N GLY A 113 -3.50 17.00 -5.64
CA GLY A 113 -2.26 16.22 -5.47
C GLY A 113 -2.42 15.01 -4.55
N GLU A 114 -3.36 15.03 -3.61
CA GLU A 114 -3.72 13.86 -2.80
C GLU A 114 -4.52 12.83 -3.59
N ILE A 115 -5.45 13.27 -4.45
CA ILE A 115 -6.18 12.38 -5.37
C ILE A 115 -5.22 11.68 -6.32
N CYS A 116 -4.29 12.42 -6.92
CA CYS A 116 -3.27 11.85 -7.83
C CYS A 116 -2.39 10.81 -7.11
N ARG A 117 -1.91 11.13 -5.90
CA ARG A 117 -1.12 10.20 -5.08
C ARG A 117 -1.90 8.96 -4.67
N TRP A 118 -3.16 9.14 -4.28
CA TRP A 118 -4.03 8.01 -3.95
C TRP A 118 -4.23 7.10 -5.17
N ALA A 119 -4.61 7.66 -6.32
CA ALA A 119 -4.83 6.89 -7.54
C ALA A 119 -3.55 6.15 -7.98
N SER A 120 -2.38 6.81 -7.89
CA SER A 120 -1.07 6.22 -8.20
C SER A 120 -0.72 5.06 -7.29
N GLY A 121 -0.94 5.20 -5.97
CA GLY A 121 -0.70 4.12 -5.02
C GLY A 121 -1.66 2.94 -5.20
N ARG A 122 -2.90 3.20 -5.62
CA ARG A 122 -3.92 2.16 -5.78
C ARG A 122 -3.85 1.42 -7.10
N SER A 123 -3.49 2.07 -8.20
CA SER A 123 -3.23 1.36 -9.46
C SER A 123 -2.11 0.34 -9.33
N GLN A 124 -1.06 0.64 -8.54
CA GLN A 124 0.03 -0.29 -8.26
C GLN A 124 -0.41 -1.52 -7.47
N THR A 125 -1.52 -1.46 -6.74
CA THR A 125 -2.09 -2.62 -6.04
C THR A 125 -3.11 -3.40 -6.89
N LEU A 126 -3.54 -2.84 -8.01
CA LEU A 126 -4.46 -3.48 -8.96
C LEU A 126 -3.72 -4.27 -10.06
N MET A 127 -2.44 -3.95 -10.32
CA MET A 127 -1.55 -4.70 -11.22
C MET A 127 -0.76 -5.78 -10.48
#